data_AF-A0A7V9EI94-F1
#
_entry.id   AF-A0A7V9EI94-F1
#
_cell.length_a   1.000
_cell.length_b   1.000
_cell.length_c   1.000
_cell.angle_alpha   90.00
_cell.angle_beta   90.00
_cell.angle_gamma   90.00
#
_symmetry.space_group_name_H-M   'P 1'
#
loop_
_entity.id
_entity.type
_entity.pdbx_description
1 polymer ?
#
loop_
_entity_poly.entity_id
_entity_poly.type
_entity_poly.pdbx_seq_one_letter_code
_entity_poly.pdbx_strand_id
1 'polypeptide(L)' 'MVLSDRTIRRLIGEGRIGVDPFDAGLMQPSSLDVRVDRYFRV' A
#
# COMPACT_ATOMS: atom_id res chain seq x y z
N MET A 1 12.68 0.33 11.43
CA MET A 1 11.38 0.82 11.94
C MET A 1 10.31 0.50 10.90
N VAL A 2 9.16 -0.03 11.31
CA VAL A 2 8.03 -0.34 10.41
C VAL A 2 6.97 0.77 10.53
N LEU A 3 6.31 1.12 9.44
CA LEU A 3 5.27 2.15 9.42
C LEU A 3 3.95 1.57 9.91
N SER A 4 3.24 2.29 10.78
CA SER A 4 1.86 1.96 11.13
C SER A 4 0.89 2.34 10.02
N ASP A 5 -0.30 1.75 10.04
CA ASP A 5 -1.43 2.06 9.16
C ASP A 5 -1.71 3.57 9.06
N ARG A 6 -1.73 4.28 10.19
CA ARG A 6 -1.94 5.73 10.27
C ARG A 6 -0.84 6.48 9.53
N THR A 7 0.40 6.03 9.66
CA THR A 7 1.54 6.65 8.99
C THR A 7 1.51 6.39 7.49
N ILE A 8 1.19 5.15 7.08
CA ILE A 8 1.02 4.78 5.67
C ILE A 8 -0.07 5.64 5.02
N ARG A 9 -1.26 5.72 5.63
CA ARG A 9 -2.38 6.55 5.12
C ARG A 9 -1.98 8.02 4.98
N ARG A 10 -1.28 8.58 5.96
CA ARG A 10 -0.80 9.97 5.89
C ARG A 10 0.15 10.19 4.72
N LEU A 11 1.13 9.30 4.54
CA LEU A 11 2.12 9.44 3.46
C LEU A 11 1.51 9.24 2.07
N ILE A 12 0.49 8.39 1.94
CA ILE A 12 -0.30 8.27 0.71
C ILE A 12 -1.08 9.55 0.44
N GLY A 13 -1.77 10.11 1.46
CA GLY A 13 -2.50 11.37 1.33
C GLY A 13 -1.61 12.59 1.03
N GLU A 14 -0.35 12.57 1.49
CA GLU A 14 0.67 13.58 1.17
C GLU A 14 1.31 13.36 -0.22
N GLY A 15 0.95 12.29 -0.95
CA GLY A 15 1.54 11.94 -2.24
C GLY A 15 3.01 11.49 -2.16
N ARG A 16 3.53 11.25 -0.95
CA ARG A 16 4.90 10.78 -0.74
C ARG A 16 5.06 9.29 -1.02
N ILE A 17 3.96 8.53 -0.93
CA ILE A 17 3.85 7.15 -1.36
C ILE A 17 2.73 7.07 -2.38
N GLY A 18 3.06 6.67 -3.60
CA GLY A 18 2.07 6.42 -4.67
C GLY A 18 1.62 4.97 -4.66
N VAL A 19 0.30 4.76 -4.58
CA VAL A 19 -0.32 3.46 -4.82
C VAL A 19 -1.49 3.69 -5.75
N ASP A 20 -1.44 3.06 -6.93
CA ASP A 20 -2.49 3.17 -7.92
C ASP A 20 -2.69 1.81 -8.63
N PRO A 21 -3.86 1.18 -8.49
CA PRO A 21 -5.01 1.62 -7.69
C PRO A 21 -4.80 1.44 -6.18
N PHE A 22 -5.22 2.42 -5.38
CA PHE A 22 -5.27 2.30 -3.92
C PHE A 22 -6.61 1.74 -3.43
N ASP A 23 -6.55 0.70 -2.61
CA ASP A 23 -7.70 0.08 -1.96
C ASP A 23 -7.54 0.13 -0.44
N ALA A 24 -8.36 0.93 0.23
CA ALA A 24 -8.31 1.09 1.68
C ALA A 24 -8.66 -0.21 2.44
N GLY A 25 -9.34 -1.17 1.79
CA GLY A 25 -9.67 -2.48 2.36
C GLY A 25 -8.46 -3.42 2.49
N LEU A 26 -7.33 -3.11 1.83
CA LEU A 26 -6.08 -3.86 1.93
C LEU A 26 -5.13 -3.32 3.02
N MET A 27 -5.56 -2.30 3.76
CA MET A 27 -4.74 -1.72 4.83
C MET A 27 -4.70 -2.64 6.05
N GLN A 28 -3.49 -2.97 6.50
CA GLN A 28 -3.21 -3.72 7.72
C GLN A 28 -2.55 -2.80 8.79
N PRO A 29 -2.45 -3.22 10.06
CA PRO A 29 -1.91 -2.37 11.14
C PRO A 29 -0.51 -1.80 10.89
N SER A 30 0.31 -2.48 10.09
CA SER A 30 1.68 -2.07 9.78
C SER A 30 2.15 -2.50 8.38
N SER A 31 1.22 -2.75 7.46
CA SER A 31 1.47 -3.10 6.07
C SER A 31 0.30 -2.72 5.16
N LEU A 32 0.51 -2.84 3.85
CA LEU A 32 -0.52 -2.75 2.83
C LEU A 32 -0.41 -4.01 1.97
N ASP A 33 -1.48 -4.80 1.91
CA ASP A 33 -1.51 -5.99 1.06
C ASP A 33 -1.48 -5.59 -0.41
N VAL A 34 -0.80 -6.38 -1.25
CA VAL A 34 -0.70 -6.15 -2.69
C VAL A 34 -1.26 -7.32 -3.47
N ARG A 35 -1.68 -7.06 -4.71
CA ARG A 35 -2.22 -8.07 -5.63
C ARG A 35 -1.16 -8.44 -6.67
N VAL A 36 -1.11 -9.72 -7.03
CA VAL A 36 -0.26 -10.21 -8.12
C VAL A 36 -0.97 -9.98 -9.45
N ASP A 37 -0.25 -9.46 -10.44
CA ASP A 37 -0.80 -9.28 -11.79
C ASP A 37 -0.74 -10.57 -12.61
N ARG A 38 -1.39 -10.59 -13.76
CA ARG A 38 -1.54 -11.75 -14.64
C ARG A 38 -0.31 -12.10 -15.48
N TYR A 39 0.69 -11.21 -15.58
CA TYR A 39 1.88 -11.45 -16.39
C TYR A 39 2.98 -12.11 -15.57
N PHE A 40 3.53 -13.20 -16.11
CA PHE A 40 4.63 -13.96 -15.51
C PHE A 40 5.76 -14.08 -16.53
N ARG A 41 7.01 -13.94 -16.06
CA ARG A 41 8.20 -14.24 -16.84
C ARG A 41 8.75 -15.58 -16.38
N VAL A 42 8.95 -16.50 -17.33
CA VAL A 42 9.49 -17.84 -17.14
C VAL A 42 10.90 -17.95 -17.71
#